data_AF-A0A2K9H834-F1
#
_entry.id   AF-A0A2K9H834-F1
#
_cell.length_a   1.000
_cell.length_b   1.000
_cell.length_c   1.000
_cell.angle_alpha   90.00
_cell.angle_beta   90.00
_cell.angle_gamma   90.00
#
_symmetry.space_group_name_H-M   'P 1'
#
loop_
_entity.id
_entity.type
_entity.pdbx_description
1 polymer ?
#
loop_
_entity_poly.entity_id
_entity_poly.type
_entity_poly.pdbx_seq_one_letter_code
_entity_poly.pdbx_strand_id
1 'polypeptide(L)'
;MANNFSIGGFKIFSTAGTVFASLVGAPLLIFIITRFTLGGNKDAIPYADTYIKNSDTIVVKIPKDHHKIKTDDDIFTTSGWFMGVAQTRSATYNMYYFYSPKHKKYLGVVTFKGCYNTIQRGNGEKIWYDDIETQRLDYLYEIKSFSAYVNRQQWQDPTYGTKDNPVPIFFKRSLSGHEKLGGMDDFITIKPSVNKKFVELYLAHELSSKEFNRLYGEDMKRLGLKD
;
A
#
# COMPACT_ATOMS: atom_id res chain seq x y z
N MET A 1 13.37 -16.09 -48.65
CA MET A 1 14.51 -17.00 -48.46
C MET A 1 14.83 -17.02 -46.98
N ALA A 2 14.54 -18.12 -46.29
CA ALA A 2 14.88 -18.30 -44.87
C ALA A 2 16.21 -19.04 -44.79
N ASN A 3 17.18 -18.48 -44.06
CA ASN A 3 18.48 -19.10 -43.86
C ASN A 3 18.37 -20.15 -42.74
N ASN A 4 18.58 -21.41 -43.10
CA ASN A 4 18.62 -22.53 -42.15
C ASN A 4 20.06 -22.72 -41.65
N PHE A 5 20.27 -22.54 -40.35
CA PHE A 5 21.46 -23.07 -39.66
C PHE A 5 21.04 -24.29 -38.83
N SER A 6 21.76 -25.40 -39.00
CA SER A 6 21.53 -26.67 -38.32
C SER A 6 22.77 -27.05 -37.53
N ILE A 7 22.65 -27.19 -36.22
CA ILE A 7 23.62 -27.86 -35.35
C ILE A 7 22.86 -28.94 -34.59
N GLY A 8 23.27 -30.21 -34.73
CA GLY A 8 22.84 -31.29 -33.83
C GLY A 8 21.38 -31.78 -33.95
N GLY A 9 20.82 -31.87 -35.16
CA GLY A 9 19.61 -32.67 -35.42
C GLY A 9 18.27 -32.11 -34.91
N PHE A 10 18.25 -31.02 -34.15
CA PHE A 10 17.03 -30.28 -33.84
C PHE A 10 16.79 -29.18 -34.89
N LYS A 11 15.79 -29.38 -35.76
CA LYS A 11 15.25 -28.29 -36.59
C LYS A 11 14.47 -27.33 -35.69
N ILE A 12 15.11 -26.28 -35.20
CA ILE A 12 14.41 -25.17 -34.55
C ILE A 12 13.78 -24.34 -35.68
N PHE A 13 12.50 -24.57 -35.96
CA PHE A 13 11.71 -23.61 -36.72
C PHE A 13 11.55 -22.36 -35.85
N SER A 14 12.46 -21.42 -36.03
CA SER A 14 12.33 -20.05 -35.55
C SER A 14 11.28 -19.36 -36.42
N THR A 15 10.01 -19.60 -36.14
CA THR A 15 8.99 -18.64 -36.52
C THR A 15 9.25 -17.37 -35.72
N ALA A 16 9.06 -16.20 -36.33
CA ALA A 16 9.19 -14.91 -35.64
C ALA A 16 8.43 -14.88 -34.30
N GLY A 17 7.33 -15.65 -34.19
CA GLY A 17 6.57 -15.86 -32.96
C GLY A 17 7.34 -16.51 -31.81
N THR A 18 8.25 -17.47 -32.06
CA THR A 18 9.06 -18.11 -31.01
C THR A 18 10.12 -17.16 -30.47
N VAL A 19 10.75 -16.38 -31.36
CA VAL A 19 11.74 -15.36 -30.99
C VAL A 19 11.06 -14.19 -30.23
N PHE A 20 9.86 -13.78 -30.66
CA PHE A 20 9.05 -12.80 -29.91
C PHE A 20 8.59 -13.33 -28.55
N ALA A 21 8.12 -14.59 -28.47
CA ALA A 21 7.73 -15.20 -27.22
C ALA A 21 8.90 -15.31 -26.22
N SER A 22 10.13 -15.54 -26.68
CA SER A 22 11.30 -15.60 -25.80
C SER A 22 11.88 -14.23 -25.44
N LEU A 23 11.86 -13.24 -26.35
CA LEU A 23 12.44 -11.91 -26.10
C LEU A 23 11.46 -10.95 -25.42
N VAL A 24 10.16 -11.12 -25.65
CA VAL A 24 9.11 -10.25 -25.08
C VAL A 24 8.24 -11.03 -24.12
N GLY A 25 7.75 -12.21 -24.53
CA GLY A 25 6.87 -13.04 -23.71
C GLY A 25 7.51 -13.52 -22.42
N ALA A 26 8.74 -14.04 -22.45
CA ALA A 26 9.42 -14.57 -21.27
C ALA A 26 9.86 -13.46 -20.29
N PRO A 27 10.44 -12.31 -20.71
CA PRO A 27 10.71 -11.22 -19.78
C PRO A 27 9.44 -10.58 -19.23
N LEU A 28 8.37 -10.46 -20.02
CA LEU A 28 7.08 -9.96 -19.54
C LEU A 28 6.43 -10.94 -18.56
N LEU A 29 6.49 -12.24 -18.83
CA LEU A 29 6.00 -13.27 -17.92
C LEU A 29 6.85 -13.32 -16.65
N ILE A 30 8.18 -13.19 -16.74
CA ILE A 30 9.07 -13.08 -15.58
C ILE A 30 8.77 -11.78 -14.81
N PHE A 31 8.52 -10.65 -15.47
CA PHE A 31 8.12 -9.39 -14.83
C PHE A 31 6.76 -9.49 -14.12
N ILE A 32 5.80 -10.18 -14.73
CA ILE A 32 4.49 -10.49 -14.14
C ILE A 32 4.70 -11.44 -12.95
N ILE A 33 5.43 -12.54 -13.13
CA ILE A 33 5.74 -13.52 -12.08
C ILE A 33 6.55 -12.88 -10.96
N THR A 34 7.51 -11.97 -11.20
CA THR A 34 8.25 -11.29 -10.13
C THR A 34 7.33 -10.34 -9.36
N ARG A 35 6.41 -9.64 -10.03
CA ARG A 35 5.37 -8.84 -9.35
C ARG A 35 4.40 -9.71 -8.53
N PHE A 36 4.12 -10.94 -8.96
CA PHE A 36 3.16 -11.86 -8.31
C PHE A 36 3.78 -12.90 -7.35
N THR A 37 5.07 -13.22 -7.44
CA THR A 37 5.76 -14.25 -6.62
C THR A 37 6.84 -13.68 -5.69
N LEU A 38 7.42 -12.51 -5.99
CA LEU A 38 8.33 -11.79 -5.09
C LEU A 38 7.56 -10.66 -4.42
N GLY A 39 6.76 -11.02 -3.41
CA GLY A 39 5.88 -10.10 -2.71
C GLY A 39 6.64 -8.93 -2.08
N GLY A 40 6.68 -7.79 -2.78
CA GLY A 40 7.20 -6.52 -2.26
C GLY A 40 8.68 -6.52 -1.84
N ASN A 41 9.18 -5.34 -1.51
CA ASN A 41 10.42 -5.08 -0.82
C ASN A 41 10.33 -5.52 0.65
N LYS A 42 10.29 -6.83 0.92
CA LYS A 42 10.19 -7.37 2.30
C LYS A 42 11.31 -6.87 3.23
N ASP A 43 12.47 -6.55 2.66
CA ASP A 43 13.60 -5.96 3.39
C ASP A 43 13.28 -4.59 3.99
N ALA A 44 12.19 -3.93 3.56
CA ALA A 44 11.72 -2.69 4.13
C ALA A 44 10.86 -2.87 5.39
N ILE A 45 10.33 -4.08 5.65
CA ILE A 45 9.45 -4.35 6.81
C ILE A 45 10.13 -3.99 8.15
N PRO A 46 11.40 -4.37 8.40
CA PRO A 46 12.10 -3.99 9.63
C PRO A 46 12.19 -2.47 9.88
N TYR A 47 12.07 -1.66 8.82
CA TYR A 47 12.12 -0.19 8.93
C TYR A 47 10.80 0.44 9.44
N ALA A 48 9.70 -0.33 9.54
CA ALA A 48 8.39 0.21 9.89
C ALA A 48 8.37 0.97 11.22
N ASP A 49 9.06 0.47 12.25
CA ASP A 49 9.13 1.15 13.55
C ASP A 49 9.86 2.49 13.45
N THR A 50 10.97 2.55 12.69
CA THR A 50 11.70 3.78 12.43
C THR A 50 10.85 4.76 11.62
N TYR A 51 10.16 4.27 10.59
CA TYR A 51 9.25 5.08 9.77
C TYR A 51 8.16 5.74 10.62
N ILE A 52 7.54 4.99 11.53
CA ILE A 52 6.49 5.49 12.45
C ILE A 52 7.08 6.48 13.44
N LYS A 53 8.24 6.17 14.03
CA LYS A 53 8.93 7.07 14.97
C LYS A 53 9.32 8.40 14.32
N ASN A 54 9.66 8.36 13.03
CA ASN A 54 9.98 9.54 12.22
C ASN A 54 8.75 10.17 11.54
N SER A 55 7.54 9.88 12.04
CA SER A 55 6.31 10.50 11.55
C SER A 55 5.78 11.57 12.50
N ASP A 56 5.27 12.66 11.94
CA ASP A 56 4.52 13.68 12.66
C ASP A 56 3.02 13.42 12.57
N THR A 57 2.24 14.01 13.49
CA THR A 57 0.77 14.02 13.40
C THR A 57 0.31 15.34 12.80
N ILE A 58 -0.43 15.29 11.70
CA ILE A 58 -1.05 16.46 11.06
C ILE A 58 -2.57 16.42 11.19
N VAL A 59 -3.20 17.59 11.09
CA VAL A 59 -4.65 17.73 10.94
C VAL A 59 -4.98 17.92 9.45
N VAL A 60 -5.90 17.10 8.95
CA VAL A 60 -6.35 17.09 7.57
C VAL A 60 -7.85 17.41 7.52
N LYS A 61 -8.24 18.28 6.59
CA LYS A 61 -9.65 18.60 6.30
C LYS A 61 -10.05 17.87 5.04
N ILE A 62 -11.21 17.21 5.06
CA ILE A 62 -11.78 16.55 3.89
C ILE A 62 -12.36 17.62 2.94
N PRO A 63 -12.17 17.49 1.61
CA PRO A 63 -12.87 18.35 0.66
C PRO A 63 -14.39 18.21 0.81
N LYS A 64 -15.11 19.33 0.96
CA LYS A 64 -16.58 19.33 1.01
C LYS A 64 -17.23 18.69 -0.22
N ASP A 65 -16.58 18.84 -1.37
CA ASP A 65 -16.97 18.22 -2.62
C ASP A 65 -16.20 16.90 -2.77
N HIS A 66 -16.90 15.79 -2.58
CA HIS A 66 -16.32 14.45 -2.59
C HIS A 66 -15.77 14.04 -3.97
N HIS A 67 -16.19 14.68 -5.08
CA HIS A 67 -15.63 14.43 -6.41
C HIS A 67 -14.16 14.85 -6.54
N LYS A 68 -13.66 15.65 -5.59
CA LYS A 68 -12.25 16.04 -5.48
C LYS A 68 -11.38 14.97 -4.82
N ILE A 69 -11.99 13.98 -4.17
CA ILE A 69 -11.30 12.80 -3.66
C ILE A 69 -11.18 11.81 -4.82
N LYS A 70 -9.95 11.46 -5.15
CA LYS A 70 -9.63 10.47 -6.18
C LYS A 70 -9.17 9.19 -5.50
N THR A 71 -9.35 8.07 -6.20
CA THR A 71 -9.01 6.75 -5.71
C THR A 71 -7.96 6.14 -6.64
N ASP A 72 -6.99 5.47 -6.05
CA ASP A 72 -6.04 4.59 -6.72
C ASP A 72 -5.95 3.29 -5.91
N ASP A 73 -5.88 2.15 -6.58
CA ASP A 73 -5.84 0.84 -5.95
C ASP A 73 -4.92 -0.14 -6.68
N ASP A 74 -4.23 -0.99 -5.90
CA ASP A 74 -3.45 -2.11 -6.43
C ASP A 74 -3.78 -3.38 -5.63
N ILE A 75 -3.77 -4.51 -6.30
CA ILE A 75 -4.07 -5.82 -5.71
C ILE A 75 -2.77 -6.61 -5.64
N PHE A 76 -2.43 -7.06 -4.44
CA PHE A 76 -1.24 -7.87 -4.20
C PHE A 76 -1.57 -9.10 -3.37
N THR A 77 -0.72 -10.11 -3.47
CA THR A 77 -0.84 -11.34 -2.69
C THR A 77 0.03 -11.24 -1.45
N THR A 78 -0.55 -11.52 -0.29
CA THR A 78 0.15 -11.60 0.99
C THR A 78 0.12 -13.04 1.51
N SER A 79 1.24 -13.49 2.07
CA SER A 79 1.33 -14.78 2.76
C SER A 79 1.71 -14.50 4.21
N GLY A 80 0.89 -14.94 5.17
CA GLY A 80 1.13 -14.64 6.58
C GLY A 80 0.34 -15.51 7.52
N TRP A 81 0.62 -15.35 8.82
CA TRP A 81 -0.13 -16.01 9.88
C TRP A 81 -1.38 -15.18 10.19
N PHE A 82 -2.56 -15.72 9.87
CA PHE A 82 -3.83 -15.07 10.09
C PHE A 82 -4.73 -16.01 10.90
N MET A 83 -5.28 -15.54 12.02
CA MET A 83 -6.15 -16.34 12.91
C MET A 83 -5.56 -17.69 13.32
N GLY A 84 -4.25 -17.73 13.57
CA GLY A 84 -3.58 -18.96 14.01
C GLY A 84 -3.19 -19.92 12.88
N VAL A 85 -3.38 -19.55 11.60
CA VAL A 85 -3.09 -20.41 10.45
C VAL A 85 -2.27 -19.65 9.40
N ALA A 86 -1.27 -20.30 8.83
CA ALA A 86 -0.58 -19.78 7.64
C ALA A 86 -1.56 -19.75 6.45
N GLN A 87 -1.80 -18.58 5.89
CA GLN A 87 -2.70 -18.42 4.75
C GLN A 87 -2.10 -17.45 3.73
N THR A 88 -2.39 -17.75 2.46
CA THR A 88 -2.16 -16.84 1.34
C THR A 88 -3.48 -16.18 0.99
N ARG A 89 -3.50 -14.85 0.93
CA ARG A 89 -4.71 -14.06 0.66
C ARG A 89 -4.38 -12.91 -0.29
N SER A 90 -5.38 -12.48 -1.04
CA SER A 90 -5.32 -11.21 -1.76
C SER A 90 -5.58 -10.07 -0.78
N ALA A 91 -4.73 -9.05 -0.84
CA ALA A 91 -4.91 -7.77 -0.19
C ALA A 91 -5.03 -6.68 -1.26
N THR A 92 -5.71 -5.59 -0.92
CA THR A 92 -5.89 -4.46 -1.83
C THR A 92 -5.37 -3.22 -1.15
N TYR A 93 -4.32 -2.63 -1.70
CA TYR A 93 -3.93 -1.27 -1.39
C TYR A 93 -4.98 -0.31 -1.92
N ASN A 94 -5.36 0.67 -1.12
CA ASN A 94 -6.22 1.76 -1.55
C ASN A 94 -5.60 3.09 -1.10
N MET A 95 -5.54 4.05 -2.02
CA MET A 95 -5.16 5.42 -1.74
C MET A 95 -6.31 6.35 -2.11
N TYR A 96 -6.79 7.10 -1.12
CA TYR A 96 -7.75 8.17 -1.33
C TYR A 96 -7.03 9.51 -1.26
N TYR A 97 -6.85 10.17 -2.41
CA TYR A 97 -6.02 11.35 -2.50
C TYR A 97 -6.76 12.60 -2.94
N PHE A 98 -6.33 13.74 -2.40
CA PHE A 98 -6.91 15.05 -2.67
C PHE A 98 -5.91 16.16 -2.33
N TYR A 99 -6.11 17.34 -2.91
CA TYR A 99 -5.32 18.51 -2.56
C TYR A 99 -5.74 19.07 -1.20
N SER A 100 -4.76 19.30 -0.30
CA SER A 100 -4.98 19.99 0.97
C SER A 100 -4.55 21.46 0.85
N PRO A 101 -5.48 22.43 0.86
CA PRO A 101 -5.14 23.85 0.78
C PRO A 101 -4.30 24.33 1.96
N LYS A 102 -4.52 23.76 3.16
CA LYS A 102 -3.77 24.10 4.38
C LYS A 102 -2.28 23.76 4.25
N HIS A 103 -1.99 22.62 3.66
CA HIS A 103 -0.62 22.08 3.56
C HIS A 103 0.02 22.33 2.19
N LYS A 104 -0.75 22.86 1.24
CA LYS A 104 -0.35 23.15 -0.15
C LYS A 104 0.23 21.93 -0.88
N LYS A 105 -0.23 20.73 -0.53
CA LYS A 105 0.22 19.43 -1.07
C LYS A 105 -0.99 18.54 -1.34
N TYR A 106 -0.89 17.69 -2.36
CA TYR A 106 -1.75 16.52 -2.46
C TYR A 106 -1.36 15.50 -1.39
N LEU A 107 -2.36 14.98 -0.68
CA LEU A 107 -2.20 13.98 0.37
C LEU A 107 -2.95 12.72 -0.05
N GLY A 108 -2.38 11.55 0.18
CA GLY A 108 -2.98 10.26 -0.10
C GLY A 108 -3.22 9.48 1.19
N VAL A 109 -4.48 9.27 1.55
CA VAL A 109 -4.84 8.40 2.69
C VAL A 109 -4.59 6.96 2.27
N VAL A 110 -3.54 6.36 2.82
CA VAL A 110 -3.15 4.97 2.56
C VAL A 110 -3.95 4.05 3.47
N THR A 111 -4.57 3.03 2.89
CA THR A 111 -5.22 1.93 3.60
C THR A 111 -5.14 0.61 2.85
N PHE A 112 -5.47 -0.49 3.53
CA PHE A 112 -5.40 -1.85 3.00
C PHE A 112 -6.64 -2.65 3.36
N LYS A 113 -7.31 -3.19 2.34
CA LYS A 113 -8.32 -4.26 2.50
C LYS A 113 -7.59 -5.60 2.52
N GLY A 114 -8.05 -6.53 3.35
CA GLY A 114 -7.39 -7.84 3.54
C GLY A 114 -7.46 -8.38 4.95
N CYS A 115 -8.45 -7.93 5.74
CA CYS A 115 -8.68 -8.28 7.14
C CYS A 115 -7.58 -7.83 8.12
N TYR A 116 -6.84 -6.76 7.80
CA TYR A 116 -5.82 -6.20 8.70
C TYR A 116 -6.39 -5.29 9.79
N ASN A 117 -7.58 -4.70 9.55
CA ASN A 117 -8.32 -3.92 10.54
C ASN A 117 -9.72 -4.51 10.68
N THR A 118 -9.92 -5.38 11.67
CA THR A 118 -11.18 -6.10 11.82
C THR A 118 -11.91 -5.78 13.12
N ILE A 119 -13.24 -5.83 13.06
CA ILE A 119 -14.12 -5.83 14.23
C ILE A 119 -14.75 -7.20 14.33
N GLN A 120 -14.68 -7.79 15.51
CA GLN A 120 -15.44 -9.01 15.82
C GLN A 120 -16.93 -8.67 15.94
N ARG A 121 -17.76 -9.43 15.23
CA ARG A 121 -19.21 -9.37 15.31
C ARG A 121 -19.77 -10.70 15.80
N GLY A 122 -21.03 -10.65 16.24
CA GLY A 122 -21.75 -11.80 16.75
C GLY A 122 -21.22 -12.29 18.10
N ASN A 123 -21.73 -13.44 18.54
CA ASN A 123 -21.36 -14.08 19.80
C ASN A 123 -21.50 -15.60 19.68
N GLY A 124 -20.76 -16.36 20.49
CA GLY A 124 -20.77 -17.81 20.50
C GLY A 124 -20.28 -18.42 19.19
N GLU A 125 -21.02 -19.39 18.64
CA GLU A 125 -20.66 -20.10 17.41
C GLU A 125 -20.81 -19.26 16.14
N LYS A 126 -21.42 -18.07 16.23
CA LYS A 126 -21.64 -17.15 15.10
C LYS A 126 -20.76 -15.92 15.22
N ILE A 127 -19.46 -16.12 15.37
CA ILE A 127 -18.49 -15.03 15.31
C ILE A 127 -18.04 -14.84 13.87
N TRP A 128 -18.05 -13.59 13.40
CA TRP A 128 -17.42 -13.20 12.14
C TRP A 128 -16.64 -11.90 12.32
N TYR A 129 -15.81 -11.57 11.34
CA TYR A 129 -14.92 -10.40 11.39
C TYR A 129 -15.19 -9.50 10.18
N ASP A 130 -15.63 -8.28 10.44
CA ASP A 130 -15.79 -7.26 9.41
C ASP A 130 -14.46 -6.55 9.18
N ASP A 131 -14.00 -6.48 7.94
CA ASP A 131 -12.86 -5.63 7.57
C ASP A 131 -13.33 -4.18 7.41
N ILE A 132 -12.95 -3.32 8.34
CA ILE A 132 -13.37 -1.93 8.40
C ILE A 132 -12.88 -1.14 7.19
N GLU A 133 -11.72 -1.50 6.62
CA GLU A 133 -11.13 -0.73 5.52
C GLU A 133 -11.92 -0.86 4.21
N THR A 134 -12.86 -1.81 4.15
CA THR A 134 -13.84 -1.87 3.06
C THR A 134 -14.72 -0.62 2.98
N GLN A 135 -14.96 0.05 4.12
CA GLN A 135 -15.81 1.25 4.25
C GLN A 135 -15.01 2.54 4.45
N ARG A 136 -13.68 2.50 4.36
CA ARG A 136 -12.82 3.66 4.66
C ARG A 136 -13.20 4.90 3.84
N LEU A 137 -13.49 4.74 2.56
CA LEU A 137 -13.88 5.85 1.69
C LEU A 137 -15.20 6.50 2.14
N ASP A 138 -16.20 5.68 2.45
CA ASP A 138 -17.49 6.14 2.95
C ASP A 138 -17.32 6.90 4.27
N TYR A 139 -16.41 6.46 5.15
CA TYR A 139 -16.11 7.19 6.38
C TYR A 139 -15.43 8.52 6.11
N LEU A 140 -14.54 8.59 5.13
CA LEU A 140 -13.93 9.85 4.71
C LEU A 140 -14.99 10.83 4.19
N TYR A 141 -16.06 10.35 3.55
CA TYR A 141 -17.19 11.18 3.11
C TYR A 141 -18.04 11.74 4.26
N GLU A 142 -18.15 11.02 5.38
CA GLU A 142 -18.96 11.49 6.51
C GLU A 142 -18.21 12.43 7.46
N ILE A 143 -16.89 12.29 7.59
CA ILE A 143 -16.08 13.13 8.49
C ILE A 143 -15.68 14.46 7.84
N LYS A 144 -15.47 15.48 8.68
CA LYS A 144 -15.03 16.82 8.24
C LYS A 144 -13.52 17.01 8.37
N SER A 145 -12.93 16.42 9.40
CA SER A 145 -11.49 16.47 9.63
C SER A 145 -11.00 15.27 10.43
N PHE A 146 -9.72 14.96 10.25
CA PHE A 146 -9.06 13.86 10.93
C PHE A 146 -7.59 14.21 11.21
N SER A 147 -7.00 13.46 12.13
CA SER A 147 -5.57 13.44 12.35
C SER A 147 -4.97 12.27 11.58
N ALA A 148 -3.77 12.47 11.03
CA ALA A 148 -3.04 11.46 10.28
C ALA A 148 -1.55 11.51 10.62
N TYR A 149 -0.90 10.34 10.55
CA TYR A 149 0.55 10.25 10.57
C TYR A 149 1.11 10.55 9.19
N VAL A 150 2.21 11.29 9.17
CA VAL A 150 2.96 11.58 7.94
C VAL A 150 4.45 11.48 8.19
N ASN A 151 5.17 10.74 7.36
CA ASN A 151 6.60 10.55 7.52
C ASN A 151 7.36 11.84 7.14
N ARG A 152 8.29 12.27 8.00
CA ARG A 152 9.03 13.53 7.81
C ARG A 152 9.83 13.55 6.51
N GLN A 153 10.46 12.44 6.15
CA GLN A 153 11.29 12.35 4.94
C GLN A 153 10.43 12.58 3.69
N GLN A 154 9.31 11.87 3.54
CA GLN A 154 8.39 12.04 2.41
C GLN A 154 7.65 13.37 2.43
N TRP A 155 7.38 13.93 3.61
CA TRP A 155 6.78 15.26 3.72
C TRP A 155 7.68 16.36 3.14
N GLN A 156 8.98 16.29 3.46
CA GLN A 156 9.98 17.27 3.09
C GLN A 156 10.53 17.06 1.67
N ASP A 157 10.42 15.86 1.13
CA ASP A 157 10.88 15.55 -0.22
C ASP A 157 10.02 16.30 -1.27
N PRO A 158 10.64 17.10 -2.17
CA PRO A 158 9.94 17.91 -3.16
C PRO A 158 9.28 17.09 -4.27
N THR A 159 9.66 15.81 -4.45
CA THR A 159 9.01 14.92 -5.42
C THR A 159 7.62 14.47 -4.96
N TYR A 160 7.29 14.65 -3.68
CA TYR A 160 5.99 14.33 -3.10
C TYR A 160 5.10 15.57 -2.88
N GLY A 161 3.80 15.33 -2.88
CA GLY A 161 2.77 16.36 -2.73
C GLY A 161 2.22 16.89 -4.04
N THR A 162 2.58 16.26 -5.17
CA THR A 162 1.99 16.49 -6.48
C THR A 162 0.76 15.60 -6.67
N LYS A 163 -0.06 15.88 -7.68
CA LYS A 163 -1.24 15.06 -7.97
C LYS A 163 -0.88 13.61 -8.29
N ASP A 164 0.23 13.41 -9.00
CA ASP A 164 0.69 12.09 -9.45
C ASP A 164 1.54 11.38 -8.39
N ASN A 165 2.08 12.12 -7.41
CA ASN A 165 2.82 11.57 -6.27
C ASN A 165 2.38 12.26 -4.97
N PRO A 166 1.17 11.97 -4.47
CA PRO A 166 0.66 12.56 -3.24
C PRO A 166 1.52 12.11 -2.04
N VAL A 167 1.60 12.95 -1.00
CA VAL A 167 2.29 12.51 0.23
C VAL A 167 1.46 11.41 0.90
N PRO A 168 2.03 10.22 1.16
CA PRO A 168 1.32 9.16 1.86
C PRO A 168 1.07 9.58 3.32
N ILE A 169 -0.19 9.44 3.75
CA ILE A 169 -0.60 9.70 5.13
C ILE A 169 -1.43 8.52 5.65
N PHE A 170 -1.27 8.21 6.92
CA PHE A 170 -1.98 7.12 7.57
C PHE A 170 -3.02 7.68 8.53
N PHE A 171 -4.29 7.33 8.32
CA PHE A 171 -5.38 7.80 9.16
C PHE A 171 -5.14 7.37 10.62
N LYS A 172 -5.19 8.33 11.55
CA LYS A 172 -5.01 8.08 12.99
C LYS A 172 -6.35 8.09 13.71
N ARG A 173 -7.06 9.21 13.64
CA ARG A 173 -8.42 9.33 14.20
C ARG A 173 -9.21 10.49 13.60
N SER A 174 -10.53 10.35 13.54
CA SER A 174 -11.45 11.44 13.25
C SER A 174 -11.38 12.52 14.34
N LEU A 175 -11.51 13.78 13.92
CA LEU A 175 -11.54 14.93 14.80
C LEU A 175 -12.91 15.62 14.79
N SER A 176 -13.68 15.51 13.71
CA SER A 176 -15.04 16.07 13.63
C SER A 176 -15.86 15.43 12.50
N GLY A 177 -17.19 15.47 12.62
CA GLY A 177 -18.12 14.91 11.61
C GLY A 177 -18.39 13.41 11.76
N HIS A 178 -17.81 12.75 12.76
CA HIS A 178 -17.99 11.32 12.99
C HIS A 178 -19.26 10.98 13.78
N GLU A 179 -20.07 11.98 14.15
CA GLU A 179 -21.31 11.76 14.90
C GLU A 179 -22.28 10.86 14.13
N LYS A 180 -22.20 10.89 12.79
CA LYS A 180 -22.97 10.03 11.88
C LYS A 180 -22.46 8.59 11.78
N LEU A 181 -21.24 8.31 12.24
CA LEU A 181 -20.63 6.97 12.18
C LEU A 181 -21.07 6.08 13.36
N GLY A 182 -22.09 6.47 14.11
CA GLY A 182 -22.66 5.66 15.19
C GLY A 182 -21.80 5.56 16.46
N GLY A 183 -20.77 6.41 16.59
CA GLY A 183 -19.98 6.55 17.83
C GLY A 183 -19.10 5.35 18.21
N MET A 184 -18.90 4.39 17.31
CA MET A 184 -18.04 3.23 17.60
C MET A 184 -16.56 3.61 17.43
N ASP A 185 -15.76 3.40 18.47
CA ASP A 185 -14.35 3.79 18.50
C ASP A 185 -13.52 3.19 17.34
N ASP A 186 -13.85 1.97 16.94
CA ASP A 186 -13.18 1.25 15.84
C ASP A 186 -13.35 1.93 14.47
N PHE A 187 -14.42 2.72 14.27
CA PHE A 187 -14.64 3.47 13.02
C PHE A 187 -13.93 4.83 13.01
N ILE A 188 -13.68 5.38 14.19
CA ILE A 188 -13.15 6.73 14.33
C ILE A 188 -11.67 6.76 14.67
N THR A 189 -11.06 5.65 15.10
CA THR A 189 -9.64 5.57 15.47
C THR A 189 -8.99 4.30 14.94
N ILE A 190 -7.77 4.42 14.41
CA ILE A 190 -6.93 3.26 14.04
C ILE A 190 -6.06 2.86 15.22
N LYS A 191 -6.06 1.57 15.55
CA LYS A 191 -5.20 0.98 16.59
C LYS A 191 -3.72 1.09 16.17
N PRO A 192 -2.78 1.37 17.08
CA PRO A 192 -1.35 1.46 16.74
C PRO A 192 -0.79 0.22 16.04
N SER A 193 -1.24 -0.99 16.42
CA SER A 193 -0.86 -2.24 15.78
C SER A 193 -1.32 -2.33 14.32
N VAL A 194 -2.54 -1.85 14.04
CA VAL A 194 -3.09 -1.78 12.68
C VAL A 194 -2.31 -0.75 11.85
N ASN A 195 -2.02 0.43 12.42
CA ASN A 195 -1.19 1.43 11.75
C ASN A 195 0.20 0.88 11.42
N LYS A 196 0.83 0.18 12.35
CA LYS A 196 2.11 -0.49 12.09
C LYS A 196 2.00 -1.45 10.92
N LYS A 197 0.93 -2.26 10.89
CA LYS A 197 0.71 -3.19 9.78
C LYS A 197 0.54 -2.49 8.43
N PHE A 198 -0.19 -1.38 8.38
CA PHE A 198 -0.33 -0.59 7.15
C PHE A 198 1.00 0.00 6.69
N VAL A 199 1.84 0.47 7.62
CA VAL A 199 3.19 0.97 7.28
C VAL A 199 4.06 -0.15 6.72
N GLU A 200 4.06 -1.34 7.35
CA GLU A 200 4.79 -2.51 6.82
C GLU A 200 4.37 -2.85 5.39
N LEU A 201 3.05 -2.89 5.13
CA LEU A 201 2.50 -3.22 3.82
C LEU A 201 2.83 -2.12 2.79
N TYR A 202 2.74 -0.85 3.17
CA TYR A 202 3.09 0.27 2.30
C TYR A 202 4.57 0.24 1.90
N LEU A 203 5.46 0.05 2.87
CA LEU A 203 6.90 0.01 2.62
C LEU A 203 7.32 -1.20 1.79
N ALA A 204 6.65 -2.34 1.99
CA ALA A 204 6.94 -3.54 1.23
C ALA A 204 6.33 -3.50 -0.18
N HIS A 205 5.08 -3.13 -0.34
CA HIS A 205 4.35 -3.38 -1.59
C HIS A 205 4.21 -2.16 -2.49
N GLU A 206 4.04 -0.97 -1.92
CA GLU A 206 3.74 0.24 -2.68
C GLU A 206 4.99 1.06 -2.96
N LEU A 207 5.88 1.15 -1.97
CA LEU A 207 7.12 1.87 -2.14
C LEU A 207 8.12 1.00 -2.89
N SER A 208 8.36 1.32 -4.16
CA SER A 208 9.33 0.57 -4.98
C SER A 208 10.69 0.47 -4.28
N SER A 209 11.41 -0.64 -4.43
CA SER A 209 12.72 -0.82 -3.80
C SER A 209 13.70 0.31 -4.15
N LYS A 210 13.63 0.85 -5.37
CA LYS A 210 14.45 2.00 -5.78
C LYS A 210 14.14 3.24 -4.95
N GLU A 211 12.85 3.54 -4.79
CA GLU A 211 12.40 4.71 -4.04
C GLU A 211 12.63 4.55 -2.54
N PHE A 212 12.37 3.36 -1.99
CA PHE A 212 12.70 3.04 -0.60
C PHE A 212 14.19 3.21 -0.33
N ASN A 213 15.08 2.68 -1.18
CA ASN A 213 16.51 2.86 -1.02
C ASN A 213 16.94 4.33 -1.18
N ARG A 214 16.30 5.10 -2.06
CA ARG A 214 16.57 6.54 -2.23
C ARG A 214 16.24 7.33 -0.95
N LEU A 215 15.11 7.02 -0.31
CA LEU A 215 14.63 7.75 0.87
C LEU A 215 15.28 7.26 2.17
N TYR A 216 15.48 5.94 2.29
CA TYR A 216 15.77 5.29 3.57
C TYR A 216 16.98 4.36 3.54
N GLY A 217 17.65 4.19 2.38
CA GLY A 217 18.75 3.24 2.24
C GLY A 217 19.95 3.52 3.14
N GLU A 218 20.33 4.80 3.30
CA GLU A 218 21.41 5.20 4.21
C GLU A 218 21.02 5.01 5.67
N ASP A 219 19.77 5.32 6.01
CA ASP A 219 19.21 5.09 7.35
C ASP A 219 19.18 3.60 7.71
N MET A 220 18.81 2.73 6.76
CA MET A 220 18.81 1.27 6.92
C MET A 220 20.21 0.73 7.23
N LYS A 221 21.23 1.19 6.50
CA LYS A 221 22.64 0.81 6.77
C LYS A 221 23.08 1.28 8.15
N ARG A 222 22.79 2.54 8.52
CA ARG A 222 23.13 3.09 9.84
C ARG A 222 22.51 2.28 10.99
N LEU A 223 21.31 1.75 10.78
CA LEU A 223 20.58 0.96 11.78
C LEU A 223 20.96 -0.52 11.79
N GLY A 224 21.84 -0.97 10.90
CA GLY A 224 22.19 -2.39 10.77
C GLY A 224 21.00 -3.26 10.33
N LEU A 225 20.04 -2.67 9.61
CA LEU A 225 18.87 -3.37 9.07
C LEU A 225 19.11 -3.91 7.65
N LYS A 226 20.31 -3.70 7.12
CA LYS A 226 20.76 -4.17 5.81
C LYS A 226 22.23 -4.57 5.94
N ASP A 227 22.53 -5.80 5.53
CA ASP A 227 23.89 -6.36 5.50
C ASP A 227 24.79 -5.63 4.49
#